data_AF-A0A7X7FQM5-F1
#
_entry.id   AF-A0A7X7FQM5-F1
#
_cell.length_a   1.000
_cell.length_b   1.000
_cell.length_c   1.000
_cell.angle_alpha   90.00
_cell.angle_beta   90.00
_cell.angle_gamma   90.00
#
_symmetry.space_group_name_H-M   'P 1'
#
loop_
_entity.id
_entity.type
_entity.pdbx_description
1 polymer ?
#
loop_
_entity_poly.entity_id
_entity_poly.type
_entity_poly.pdbx_seq_one_letter_code
_entity_poly.pdbx_strand_id
1 'polypeptide(L)'
;MNWLERFWTGCGHCKNGQECPLVDAKSLDGLQGTGRGQGLALPAIVVFLLPLATAIVCSHLVARMWAGDDAASRAQWQVVGMAGGLVLGIAAAKIMTTIMRRRGRRTNEGA
;
A
#
# COMPACT_ATOMS: atom_id res chain seq x y z
N MET A 1 2.60 8.87 -31.93
CA MET A 1 2.01 9.18 -30.62
C MET A 1 2.89 8.54 -29.56
N ASN A 2 3.49 9.36 -28.69
CA ASN A 2 4.58 8.96 -27.79
C ASN A 2 4.05 8.22 -26.56
N TRP A 3 4.75 7.17 -26.15
CA TRP A 3 4.40 6.29 -25.02
C TRP A 3 4.12 7.03 -23.70
N LEU A 4 4.76 8.19 -23.50
CA LEU A 4 4.56 9.06 -22.34
C LEU A 4 3.15 9.63 -22.20
N GLU A 5 2.45 9.92 -23.31
CA GLU A 5 1.09 10.47 -23.25
C GLU A 5 0.08 9.41 -22.76
N ARG A 6 0.26 8.14 -23.14
CA ARG A 6 -0.59 7.02 -22.71
C ARG A 6 -0.51 6.76 -21.21
N PHE A 7 0.62 7.07 -20.57
CA PHE A 7 0.77 6.90 -19.13
C PHE A 7 -0.01 7.99 -18.36
N TRP A 8 -0.09 9.20 -18.91
CA TRP A 8 -0.75 10.34 -18.28
C TRP A 8 -2.27 10.38 -18.54
N THR A 9 -2.75 9.94 -19.71
CA THR A 9 -4.18 10.01 -20.07
C THR A 9 -4.98 8.78 -19.67
N GLY A 10 -4.39 7.81 -18.98
CA GLY A 10 -5.01 6.50 -18.76
C GLY A 10 -5.17 5.71 -20.08
N CYS A 11 -5.83 4.55 -20.00
CA CYS A 11 -5.92 3.45 -20.99
C CYS A 11 -6.26 3.80 -22.47
N GLY A 12 -6.37 5.08 -22.84
CA GLY A 12 -6.57 5.54 -24.23
C GLY A 12 -7.97 5.31 -24.78
N HIS A 13 -8.84 4.66 -24.00
CA HIS A 13 -10.18 4.27 -24.41
C HIS A 13 -11.26 5.30 -24.02
N CYS A 14 -11.00 6.16 -23.04
CA CYS A 14 -11.94 7.19 -22.63
C CYS A 14 -11.54 8.54 -23.25
N LYS A 15 -12.16 8.90 -24.36
CA LYS A 15 -12.23 10.29 -24.81
C LYS A 15 -13.59 10.84 -24.39
N ASN A 16 -13.61 12.03 -23.79
CA ASN A 16 -14.82 12.82 -23.49
C ASN A 16 -15.72 12.31 -22.33
N GLY A 17 -15.12 11.83 -21.24
CA GLY A 17 -15.84 11.68 -19.97
C GLY A 17 -16.86 10.55 -19.90
N GLN A 18 -16.84 9.61 -20.83
CA GLN A 18 -17.63 8.38 -20.73
C GLN A 18 -16.94 7.33 -19.86
N GLU A 19 -17.74 6.56 -19.12
CA GLU A 19 -17.29 5.49 -18.24
C GLU A 19 -16.42 4.47 -18.99
N CYS A 20 -15.30 4.08 -18.39
CA CYS A 20 -14.34 3.18 -19.01
C CYS A 20 -14.90 1.75 -19.02
N PRO A 21 -15.16 1.13 -20.19
CA PRO A 21 -15.75 -0.21 -20.26
C PRO A 21 -14.81 -1.32 -19.74
N LEU A 22 -13.52 -1.00 -19.54
CA LEU A 22 -12.52 -1.90 -18.94
C LEU A 22 -12.44 -1.77 -17.41
N VAL A 23 -13.00 -0.70 -16.83
CA VAL A 23 -13.11 -0.58 -15.39
C VAL A 23 -14.48 -1.11 -15.01
N ASP A 24 -14.48 -2.35 -14.52
CA ASP A 24 -15.66 -3.00 -13.94
C ASP A 24 -16.31 -2.01 -12.96
N ALA A 25 -17.52 -1.51 -13.24
CA ALA A 25 -18.16 -0.42 -12.48
C ALA A 25 -18.25 -0.74 -10.97
N LYS A 26 -18.29 -2.04 -10.63
CA LYS A 26 -18.21 -2.55 -9.24
C LYS A 26 -16.91 -2.23 -8.52
N SER A 27 -15.81 -2.03 -9.24
CA SER A 27 -14.54 -1.60 -8.67
C SER A 27 -14.52 -0.11 -8.33
N LEU A 28 -15.36 0.70 -8.98
CA LEU A 28 -15.54 2.13 -8.69
C LEU A 28 -16.57 2.37 -7.58
N ASP A 29 -17.64 1.56 -7.48
CA ASP A 29 -18.65 1.73 -6.42
C ASP A 29 -18.08 1.54 -5.01
N GLY A 30 -17.08 0.66 -4.84
CA GLY A 30 -16.34 0.52 -3.58
C GLY A 30 -15.42 1.72 -3.26
N LEU A 31 -15.15 2.58 -4.23
CA LEU A 31 -14.29 3.77 -4.15
C LEU A 31 -15.09 5.08 -4.12
N GLN A 32 -16.35 5.09 -4.55
CA GLN A 32 -17.19 6.28 -4.68
C GLN A 32 -18.03 6.62 -3.43
N GLY A 33 -18.15 5.71 -2.47
CA GLY A 33 -19.00 5.89 -1.28
C GLY A 33 -18.49 6.84 -0.19
N THR A 34 -17.29 7.42 -0.31
CA THR A 34 -16.78 8.38 0.69
C THR A 34 -16.05 9.53 0.00
N GLY A 35 -16.46 10.76 0.29
CA GLY A 35 -16.02 11.96 -0.41
C GLY A 35 -14.51 12.04 -0.64
N ARG A 36 -14.13 12.23 -1.91
CA ARG A 36 -12.91 12.82 -2.52
C ARG A 36 -11.52 12.73 -1.82
N GLY A 37 -11.32 11.89 -0.81
CA GLY A 37 -10.04 11.71 -0.13
C GLY A 37 -9.95 10.47 0.77
N GLN A 38 -11.08 10.00 1.33
CA GLN A 38 -11.08 8.84 2.23
C GLN A 38 -10.90 7.49 1.51
N GLY A 39 -11.42 7.35 0.27
CA GLY A 39 -11.32 6.10 -0.50
C GLY A 39 -9.89 5.69 -0.88
N LEU A 40 -8.97 6.65 -0.98
CA LEU A 40 -7.54 6.42 -1.30
C LEU A 40 -6.63 6.48 -0.07
N ALA A 41 -7.03 7.17 1.00
CA ALA A 41 -6.23 7.29 2.20
C ALA A 41 -5.97 5.93 2.84
N LEU A 42 -7.02 5.11 3.01
CA LEU A 42 -6.89 3.79 3.63
C LEU A 42 -5.95 2.83 2.87
N PRO A 43 -6.08 2.64 1.54
CA PRO A 43 -5.12 1.80 0.81
C PRO A 43 -3.71 2.39 0.81
N ALA A 44 -3.54 3.71 0.73
CA ALA A 44 -2.22 4.35 0.81
C ALA A 44 -1.54 4.13 2.18
N ILE A 45 -2.31 4.23 3.27
CA ILE A 45 -1.82 3.96 4.62
C ILE A 45 -1.33 2.50 4.72
N VAL A 46 -2.15 1.55 4.28
CA VAL A 46 -1.83 0.12 4.42
C VAL A 46 -0.66 -0.30 3.54
N VAL A 47 -0.57 0.21 2.32
CA VAL A 47 0.47 -0.23 1.36
C VAL A 47 1.78 0.53 1.52
N PHE A 48 1.75 1.76 2.03
CA PHE A 48 2.93 2.62 2.07
C PHE A 48 3.37 2.97 3.50
N LEU A 49 2.48 3.54 4.30
CA LEU A 49 2.84 4.01 5.64
C LEU A 49 3.10 2.86 6.62
N LEU A 50 2.33 1.77 6.52
CA LEU A 50 2.51 0.62 7.41
C LEU A 50 3.86 -0.10 7.19
N PRO A 51 4.27 -0.43 5.94
CA PRO A 51 5.61 -0.94 5.70
C PRO A 51 6.75 0.01 6.09
N LEU A 52 6.57 1.31 5.87
CA LEU A 52 7.57 2.31 6.24
C LEU A 52 7.73 2.40 7.77
N ALA A 53 6.63 2.50 8.51
CA ALA A 53 6.65 2.60 9.96
C ALA A 53 7.27 1.35 10.61
N THR A 54 6.93 0.16 10.10
CA THR A 54 7.52 -1.11 10.57
C THR A 54 9.02 -1.18 10.29
N ALA A 55 9.48 -0.75 9.11
CA ALA A 55 10.90 -0.66 8.80
C ALA A 55 11.66 0.28 9.76
N ILE A 56 11.11 1.45 10.06
CA ILE A 56 11.72 2.42 11.00
C ILE A 56 11.81 1.83 12.41
N VAL A 57 10.71 1.27 12.92
CA VAL A 57 10.68 0.69 14.28
C VAL A 57 11.64 -0.48 14.39
N CYS A 58 11.65 -1.40 13.42
CA CYS A 58 12.57 -2.53 13.44
C CYS A 58 14.04 -2.10 13.31
N SER A 59 14.36 -1.11 12.47
CA SER A 59 15.72 -0.53 12.39
C SER A 59 16.23 -0.09 13.76
N HIS A 60 15.41 0.64 14.51
CA HIS A 60 15.78 1.10 15.85
C HIS A 60 15.87 -0.03 16.88
N LEU A 61 14.91 -0.97 16.89
CA LEU A 61 14.90 -2.08 17.85
C LEU A 61 16.07 -3.03 17.64
N VAL A 62 16.34 -3.41 16.38
CA VAL A 62 17.42 -4.33 16.03
C VAL A 62 18.78 -3.73 16.40
N ALA A 63 18.97 -2.44 16.07
CA ALA A 63 20.20 -1.74 16.47
C ALA A 63 20.34 -1.62 17.98
N ARG A 64 19.25 -1.43 18.74
CA ARG A 64 19.32 -1.31 20.20
C ARG A 64 19.55 -2.66 20.90
N MET A 65 19.08 -3.75 20.32
CA MET A 65 19.17 -5.09 20.92
C MET A 65 20.49 -5.80 20.61
N TRP A 66 21.04 -5.60 19.41
CA TRP A 66 22.15 -6.42 18.91
C TRP A 66 23.39 -5.64 18.49
N ALA A 67 23.35 -4.31 18.42
CA ALA A 67 24.56 -3.56 18.12
C ALA A 67 25.48 -3.47 19.35
N GLY A 68 26.79 -3.61 19.10
CA GLY A 68 27.82 -3.19 20.03
C GLY A 68 27.90 -1.67 20.19
N ASP A 69 28.86 -1.22 20.99
CA ASP A 69 29.01 0.20 21.36
C ASP A 69 29.46 1.09 20.19
N ASP A 70 30.06 0.50 19.15
CA ASP A 70 30.57 1.22 18.00
C ASP A 70 29.48 1.69 17.04
N ALA A 71 29.67 2.90 16.50
CA ALA A 71 28.75 3.50 15.52
C ALA A 71 28.60 2.66 14.23
N ALA A 72 29.68 2.00 13.79
CA ALA A 72 29.66 1.12 12.62
C ALA A 72 28.75 -0.11 12.84
N SER A 73 28.83 -0.73 14.02
CA SER A 73 27.95 -1.84 14.39
C SER A 73 26.48 -1.40 14.42
N ARG A 74 26.19 -0.22 14.98
CA ARG A 74 24.82 0.32 15.00
C ARG A 74 24.26 0.53 13.60
N ALA A 75 25.05 1.10 12.69
CA ALA A 75 24.63 1.32 11.31
C ALA A 75 24.31 -0.01 10.58
N GLN A 76 25.13 -1.04 10.77
CA GLN A 76 24.87 -2.37 10.17
C GLN A 76 23.56 -2.96 10.66
N TRP A 77 23.33 -2.96 11.98
CA TRP A 77 22.11 -3.50 12.56
C TRP A 77 20.86 -2.67 12.25
N GLN A 78 20.99 -1.36 12.04
CA GLN A 78 19.89 -0.53 11.53
C GLN A 78 19.46 -0.95 10.12
N VAL A 79 20.42 -1.23 9.23
CA VAL A 79 20.11 -1.70 7.87
C VAL A 79 19.44 -3.07 7.91
N VAL A 80 19.95 -3.99 8.72
CA VAL A 80 19.34 -5.32 8.92
C VAL A 80 17.91 -5.19 9.46
N GLY A 81 17.72 -4.33 10.46
CA GLY A 81 16.41 -4.09 11.06
C GLY A 81 15.44 -3.42 10.09
N MET A 82 15.91 -2.49 9.27
CA MET A 82 15.10 -1.86 8.23
C MET A 82 14.64 -2.88 7.19
N ALA A 83 15.55 -3.73 6.69
CA ALA A 83 15.23 -4.76 5.73
C ALA A 83 14.21 -5.77 6.30
N GLY A 84 14.44 -6.26 7.52
CA GLY A 84 13.52 -7.16 8.20
C GLY A 84 12.15 -6.53 8.46
N GLY A 85 12.13 -5.28 8.95
CA GLY A 85 10.89 -4.55 9.21
C GLY A 85 10.08 -4.26 7.95
N LEU A 86 10.73 -3.96 6.83
CA LEU A 86 10.07 -3.76 5.55
C LEU A 86 9.37 -5.05 5.06
N VAL A 87 10.07 -6.19 5.13
CA VAL A 87 9.49 -7.49 4.75
C VAL A 87 8.28 -7.82 5.62
N LEU A 88 8.41 -7.63 6.94
CA LEU A 88 7.32 -7.86 7.89
C LEU A 88 6.13 -6.93 7.62
N GLY A 89 6.38 -5.65 7.37
CA GLY A 89 5.38 -4.66 7.05
C GLY A 89 4.62 -4.96 5.76
N ILE A 90 5.33 -5.38 4.71
CA ILE A 90 4.72 -5.81 3.44
C ILE A 90 3.83 -7.04 3.66
N ALA A 91 4.31 -8.03 4.43
CA ALA A 91 3.53 -9.21 4.75
C ALA A 91 2.23 -8.84 5.50
N ALA A 92 2.33 -7.98 6.52
CA ALA A 92 1.18 -7.46 7.26
C ALA A 92 0.20 -6.71 6.34
N ALA A 93 0.70 -5.84 5.45
CA ALA A 93 -0.13 -5.12 4.48
C ALA A 93 -0.87 -6.07 3.53
N LYS A 94 -0.22 -7.14 3.05
CA LYS A 94 -0.86 -8.17 2.21
C LYS A 94 -1.95 -8.93 2.95
N ILE A 95 -1.73 -9.26 4.21
CA ILE A 95 -2.74 -9.94 5.04
C ILE A 95 -3.93 -9.00 5.25
N MET A 96 -3.68 -7.75 5.65
CA MET A 96 -4.70 -6.74 5.91
C MET A 96 -5.58 -6.50 4.66
N THR A 97 -4.96 -6.29 3.50
CA THR A 97 -5.68 -6.10 2.23
C THR A 97 -6.48 -7.33 1.82
N THR A 98 -5.96 -8.54 2.06
CA THR A 98 -6.68 -9.79 1.80
C THR A 98 -7.92 -9.91 2.70
N ILE A 99 -7.80 -9.59 3.99
CA ILE A 99 -8.92 -9.61 4.94
C ILE A 99 -9.97 -8.57 4.54
N MET A 100 -9.57 -7.35 4.20
CA MET A 100 -10.48 -6.28 3.77
C MET A 100 -11.26 -6.68 2.51
N ARG A 101 -10.59 -7.28 1.51
CA ARG A 101 -11.24 -7.81 0.30
C ARG A 101 -12.24 -8.92 0.61
N ARG A 102 -11.91 -9.83 1.53
CA ARG A 102 -12.83 -10.90 1.94
C ARG A 102 -14.06 -10.35 2.68
N ARG A 103 -13.87 -9.33 3.53
CA ARG A 103 -14.95 -8.72 4.31
C ARG A 103 -15.93 -7.95 3.42
N GLY A 104 -15.43 -7.24 2.40
CA GLY A 104 -16.28 -6.56 1.42
C GLY A 104 -17.10 -7.48 0.51
N ARG A 105 -16.65 -8.73 0.27
CA ARG A 105 -17.46 -9.71 -0.49
C ARG A 105 -18.67 -10.20 0.31
N ARG A 106 -18.51 -10.48 1.60
CA ARG A 106 -19.60 -10.98 2.45
C ARG A 106 -20.75 -9.98 2.62
N THR A 107 -20.46 -8.69 2.59
CA THR A 107 -21.50 -7.64 2.68
C THR A 107 -22.34 -7.51 1.40
N ASN A 108 -21.81 -7.94 0.25
CA ASN A 108 -22.52 -7.90 -1.03
C ASN A 108 -23.37 -9.15 -1.31
N GLU A 109 -23.19 -10.22 -0.54
CA GLU A 109 -23.99 -11.46 -0.64
C GLU A 109 -25.20 -11.47 0.31
N GLY A 110 -25.29 -10.48 1.22
CA GLY A 110 -26.36 -10.35 2.21
C GLY A 110 -27.25 -9.12 2.04
N ALA A 111 -27.14 -8.40 0.93
CA ALA A 111 -28.00 -7.30 0.52
C ALA A 111 -28.72 -7.68 -0.78
#